data_AF-A0A915BZZ8-F1
#
_entry.id   AF-A0A915BZZ8-F1
#
_cell.length_a   1.000
_cell.length_b   1.000
_cell.length_c   1.000
_cell.angle_alpha   90.00
_cell.angle_beta   90.00
_cell.angle_gamma   90.00
#
_symmetry.space_group_name_H-M   'P 1'
#
loop_
_entity.id
_entity.type
_entity.pdbx_description
1 polymer ?
#
loop_
_entity_poly.entity_id
_entity_poly.type
_entity_poly.pdbx_seq_one_letter_code
_entity_poly.pdbx_strand_id
1 'polypeptide(L)'
;NKTYEVIVMSVEAFVTVLEKYHVEMALSRIGGSLYRNVTKRFSTLFLAAVVGAFVFDLALNRSTDFYWDMKNKGKQWKDIKQRQLQ
;
A
#
# COMPACT_ATOMS: atom_id res chain seq x y z
N ASN A 1 14.19 42.02 12.67
CA ASN A 1 15.59 42.18 13.11
C ASN A 1 16.41 41.14 12.36
N LYS A 2 17.15 41.55 11.32
CA LYS A 2 17.66 40.65 10.25
C LYS A 2 18.52 39.50 10.77
N THR A 3 19.22 39.68 11.88
CA THR A 3 20.07 38.65 12.49
C THR A 3 19.24 37.45 12.98
N TYR A 4 18.04 37.68 13.48
CA TYR A 4 17.16 36.61 13.98
C TYR A 4 16.57 35.80 12.84
N GLU A 5 16.20 36.45 11.72
CA GLU A 5 15.69 35.76 10.53
C GLU A 5 16.72 34.83 9.92
N VAL A 6 17.99 35.26 9.84
CA VAL A 6 19.09 34.41 9.32
C VAL A 6 19.30 33.19 10.20
N ILE A 7 19.27 33.37 11.53
CA ILE A 7 19.40 32.26 12.48
C ILE A 7 18.22 31.29 12.32
N VAL A 8 16.99 31.79 12.28
CA VAL A 8 15.79 30.94 12.13
C VAL A 8 15.81 30.16 10.82
N MET A 9 16.13 30.80 9.69
CA MET A 9 16.25 30.10 8.40
C MET A 9 17.34 29.01 8.41
N SER A 10 18.47 29.24 9.09
CA SER A 10 19.53 28.24 9.18
C SER A 10 19.12 27.01 10.02
N VAL A 11 18.34 27.24 11.08
CA VAL A 11 17.81 26.17 11.93
C VAL A 11 16.73 25.39 11.20
N GLU A 12 15.79 26.07 10.53
CA GLU A 12 14.73 25.41 9.74
C GLU A 12 15.29 24.58 8.59
N ALA A 13 16.32 25.09 7.89
CA ALA A 13 17.00 24.33 6.84
C ALA A 13 17.66 23.05 7.40
N PHE A 14 18.30 23.15 8.57
CA PHE A 14 18.91 21.99 9.22
C PHE A 14 17.87 20.96 9.69
N VAL A 15 16.76 21.40 10.29
CA VAL A 15 15.63 20.55 10.70
C VAL A 15 15.03 19.84 9.49
N THR A 16 14.79 20.57 8.40
CA THR A 16 14.22 20.01 7.16
C THR A 16 15.15 18.95 6.54
N VAL A 17 16.46 19.19 6.58
CA VAL A 17 17.46 18.24 6.10
C VAL A 17 17.46 16.96 6.94
N LEU A 18 17.40 17.09 8.27
CA LEU A 18 17.33 15.95 9.17
C LEU A 18 16.07 15.11 8.94
N GLU A 19 14.90 15.75 8.86
CA GLU A 19 13.63 15.07 8.61
C GLU A 19 13.65 14.30 7.27
N LYS A 20 14.21 14.90 6.23
CA LYS A 20 14.36 14.27 4.91
C LYS A 20 15.21 13.00 4.99
N TYR A 21 16.37 13.04 5.65
CA TYR A 21 17.25 11.88 5.76
C TYR A 21 16.63 10.73 6.58
N HIS A 22 15.82 11.02 7.59
CA HIS A 22 15.13 9.99 8.38
C HIS A 22 14.13 9.18 7.55
N VAL A 23 13.36 9.84 6.67
CA VAL A 23 12.38 9.16 5.79
C VAL A 23 13.09 8.36 4.68
N GLU A 24 14.12 8.93 4.07
CA GLU A 24 14.92 8.27 3.01
C GLU A 24 15.64 7.02 3.55
N MET A 25 16.19 7.08 4.75
CA MET A 25 16.78 5.91 5.41
C MET A 25 15.75 4.84 5.74
N ALA A 26 14.53 5.21 6.14
CA ALA A 26 13.46 4.25 6.43
C ALA A 26 12.98 3.51 5.17
N LEU A 27 12.78 4.23 4.06
CA LEU A 27 12.38 3.64 2.78
C LEU A 27 13.48 2.74 2.20
N SER A 28 14.74 3.19 2.28
CA SER A 28 15.91 2.41 1.87
C SER A 28 16.05 1.09 2.65
N ARG A 29 15.72 1.11 3.96
CA ARG A 29 15.75 -0.09 4.82
C ARG A 29 14.71 -1.13 4.43
N ILE A 30 13.50 -0.71 4.05
CA ILE A 30 12.44 -1.62 3.62
C ILE A 30 12.81 -2.25 2.27
N GLY A 31 13.22 -1.44 1.29
CA GLY A 31 13.65 -1.94 -0.01
C GLY A 31 14.86 -2.88 0.08
N GLY A 32 15.86 -2.53 0.91
CA GLY A 32 17.03 -3.36 1.16
C GLY A 32 16.70 -4.69 1.84
N SER A 33 15.76 -4.70 2.79
CA SER A 33 15.29 -5.91 3.46
C SER A 33 14.50 -6.82 2.51
N LEU A 34 13.58 -6.25 1.73
CA LEU A 34 12.81 -6.98 0.73
C LEU A 34 13.73 -7.61 -0.33
N TYR A 35 14.72 -6.85 -0.80
CA TYR A 35 15.71 -7.36 -1.73
C TYR A 35 16.46 -8.56 -1.14
N ARG A 36 17.03 -8.41 0.06
CA ARG A 36 17.83 -9.48 0.68
C ARG A 36 17.05 -10.74 0.97
N ASN A 37 15.81 -10.61 1.44
CA ASN A 37 15.04 -11.73 1.97
C ASN A 37 14.12 -12.39 0.93
N VAL A 38 13.63 -11.63 -0.04
CA VAL A 38 12.61 -12.12 -0.98
C VAL A 38 13.18 -12.20 -2.40
N THR A 39 13.74 -11.12 -2.94
CA THR A 39 14.05 -11.06 -4.38
C THR A 39 15.46 -11.52 -4.75
N LYS A 40 16.40 -11.53 -3.80
CA LYS A 40 17.82 -11.88 -4.04
C LYS A 40 18.02 -13.32 -4.50
N ARG A 41 17.19 -14.26 -4.04
CA ARG A 41 17.27 -15.67 -4.45
C ARG A 41 16.08 -16.01 -5.34
N PHE A 42 16.32 -16.65 -6.48
CA PHE A 42 15.26 -16.98 -7.43
C PHE A 42 14.19 -17.90 -6.83
N SER A 43 14.58 -18.87 -5.99
CA SER A 43 13.64 -19.78 -5.34
C SER A 43 12.68 -19.06 -4.38
N THR A 44 13.17 -18.10 -3.59
CA THR A 44 12.33 -17.30 -2.68
C THR A 44 11.47 -16.30 -3.45
N LEU A 45 12.01 -15.71 -4.52
CA LEU A 45 11.26 -14.82 -5.40
C LEU A 45 10.12 -15.56 -6.10
N PHE A 46 10.39 -16.74 -6.66
CA PHE A 46 9.40 -17.57 -7.33
C PHE A 46 8.31 -18.01 -6.35
N LEU A 47 8.68 -18.48 -5.16
CA LEU A 47 7.71 -18.82 -4.12
C LEU A 47 6.83 -17.62 -3.73
N ALA A 48 7.44 -16.46 -3.50
CA ALA A 48 6.71 -15.24 -3.16
C ALA A 48 5.77 -14.81 -4.29
N ALA A 49 6.17 -14.97 -5.55
CA ALA A 49 5.33 -14.67 -6.71
C ALA A 49 4.13 -15.62 -6.81
N VAL A 50 4.33 -16.93 -6.64
CA VAL A 50 3.23 -17.92 -6.70
C VAL A 50 2.24 -17.72 -5.56
N VAL A 51 2.73 -17.59 -4.33
CA VAL A 51 1.88 -17.32 -3.15
C VAL A 51 1.18 -15.97 -3.29
N GLY A 52 1.92 -14.95 -3.73
CA GLY A 52 1.40 -13.61 -3.97
C GLY A 52 0.28 -13.62 -5.00
N ALA A 53 0.45 -14.33 -6.13
CA ALA A 53 -0.58 -14.46 -7.16
C ALA A 53 -1.86 -15.12 -6.63
N PHE A 54 -1.74 -16.18 -5.84
CA PHE A 54 -2.91 -16.84 -5.23
C PHE A 54 -3.66 -15.93 -4.24
N VAL A 55 -2.93 -15.27 -3.34
CA VAL A 55 -3.53 -14.33 -2.39
C VAL A 55 -4.17 -13.14 -3.11
N PHE A 56 -3.51 -12.64 -4.14
CA PHE A 56 -3.99 -11.52 -4.95
C PHE A 56 -5.28 -11.88 -5.70
N ASP A 57 -5.34 -13.05 -6.33
CA ASP A 57 -6.55 -13.54 -7.00
C ASP A 57 -7.74 -13.64 -6.02
N LEU A 58 -7.53 -14.25 -4.85
CA LEU A 58 -8.56 -14.34 -3.81
C LEU A 58 -9.04 -12.96 -3.34
N ALA A 59 -8.12 -12.04 -3.11
CA ALA A 59 -8.43 -10.70 -2.63
C ALA A 59 -9.16 -9.88 -3.70
N LEU A 60 -8.67 -9.92 -4.94
CA LEU A 60 -9.27 -9.19 -6.06
C LEU A 60 -10.66 -9.70 -6.38
N ASN A 61 -10.87 -11.01 -6.47
CA ASN A 61 -12.18 -11.58 -6.76
C ASN A 61 -13.21 -11.13 -5.73
N ARG A 62 -12.90 -11.29 -4.43
CA ARG A 62 -13.80 -10.84 -3.35
C ARG A 62 -14.03 -9.33 -3.34
N SER A 63 -12.99 -8.54 -3.56
CA SER A 63 -13.11 -7.08 -3.56
C SER A 63 -13.95 -6.59 -4.74
N THR A 64 -13.75 -7.20 -5.90
CA THR A 64 -14.49 -6.88 -7.13
C THR A 64 -15.95 -7.27 -7.01
N ASP A 65 -16.24 -8.47 -6.50
CA ASP A 65 -17.60 -8.92 -6.22
C ASP A 65 -18.29 -7.98 -5.22
N PHE A 66 -17.62 -7.64 -4.13
CA PHE A 66 -18.16 -6.71 -3.13
C PHE A 66 -18.47 -5.34 -3.73
N TYR A 67 -17.54 -4.80 -4.54
CA TYR A 67 -17.73 -3.53 -5.23
C TYR A 67 -18.92 -3.59 -6.20
N TRP A 68 -19.03 -4.68 -6.96
CA TRP A 68 -20.12 -4.92 -7.90
C TRP A 68 -21.48 -5.04 -7.20
N ASP A 69 -21.50 -5.71 -6.05
CA ASP A 69 -22.66 -5.89 -5.18
C ASP A 69 -23.17 -4.59 -4.59
N MET A 70 -22.25 -3.79 -4.07
CA MET A 70 -22.59 -2.47 -3.56
C MET A 70 -23.15 -1.58 -4.68
N LYS A 71 -22.54 -1.62 -5.87
CA LYS A 71 -22.94 -0.75 -6.98
C LYS A 71 -24.25 -1.15 -7.64
N ASN A 72 -24.53 -2.45 -7.74
CA ASN A 72 -25.71 -2.99 -8.41
C ASN A 72 -26.79 -3.49 -7.45
N LYS A 73 -26.71 -3.09 -6.18
CA LYS A 73 -27.67 -3.47 -5.14
C LYS A 73 -29.11 -3.24 -5.60
N GLY A 74 -29.95 -4.26 -5.44
CA GLY A 74 -31.37 -4.23 -5.80
C GLY A 74 -31.67 -4.53 -7.27
N LYS A 75 -30.65 -4.59 -8.15
CA LYS A 75 -30.77 -5.03 -9.55
C LYS A 75 -30.31 -6.47 -9.76
N GLN A 76 -29.55 -7.01 -8.83
CA GLN A 76 -29.01 -8.35 -8.97
C GLN A 76 -30.07 -9.41 -8.75
N TRP A 77 -29.98 -10.52 -9.49
CA TRP A 77 -30.88 -11.66 -9.31
C TRP A 77 -30.95 -12.13 -7.85
N LYS A 78 -29.82 -12.15 -7.14
CA LYS A 78 -29.78 -12.53 -5.72
C LYS A 78 -30.61 -11.63 -4.80
N ASP A 79 -30.74 -10.34 -5.13
CA ASP A 79 -31.54 -9.37 -4.37
C ASP A 79 -33.04 -9.42 -4.74
N ILE A 80 -33.33 -9.80 -5.99
CA ILE A 80 -34.71 -9.87 -6.52
C ILE A 80 -35.35 -11.20 -6.15
N LYS A 81 -34.60 -12.30 -6.20
CA LYS A 81 -35.07 -13.65 -5.85
C LYS A 81 -35.55 -13.72 -4.39
N GLN A 82 -34.89 -13.03 -3.47
CA GLN A 82 -35.34 -12.95 -2.07
C GLN A 82 -36.74 -12.33 -1.93
N ARG A 83 -37.12 -11.41 -2.83
CA ARG A 83 -38.46 -10.81 -2.86
C ARG A 83 -39.52 -11.66 -3.55
N GLN A 84 -39.13 -12.64 -4.35
CA GLN A 84 -40.06 -13.49 -5.13
C GLN A 84 -40.36 -14.83 -4.46
N LEU A 85 -39.55 -15.24 -3.48
CA LEU A 85 -39.73 -16.47 -2.71
C LEU A 85 -40.39 -16.26 -1.33
N GLN A 86 -40.79 -15.03 -1.01
CA GLN A 86 -41.70 -14.70 0.09
C GLN A 86 -43.12 -14.59 -0.45
#